data_AF-U5LUG2-F1
#
_entry.id   AF-U5LUG2-F1
#
_cell.length_a   1.000
_cell.length_b   1.000
_cell.length_c   1.000
_cell.angle_alpha   90.00
_cell.angle_beta   90.00
_cell.angle_gamma   90.00
#
_symmetry.space_group_name_H-M   'P 1'
#
loop_
_entity.id
_entity.type
_entity.pdbx_description
1 polymer ?
#
loop_
_entity_poly.entity_id
_entity_poly.type
_entity_poly.pdbx_seq_one_letter_code
_entity_poly.pdbx_strand_id
1 'polypeptide(L)'
;WMVVVLTYSPKLTILNLTLYLMMTAAMFLMLLNLSSTNINKMAASWTKNSLLAPMMMVILMSMGGLPPTSGFMPKWLILEELVKQNMMLIATMMATLALLSLFFYLRLAYTTSLTTPPATQNSKFLWQFNELNNQVMPTTIIFSTMLLPILPSILNLF
;
A
#
# COMPACT_ATOMS: atom_id res chain seq x y z
N TRP A 1 -8.17 10.00 8.84
CA TRP A 1 -8.38 8.67 9.46
C TRP A 1 -7.88 8.63 10.89
N MET A 2 -6.57 8.78 11.17
CA MET A 2 -6.04 8.70 12.54
C MET A 2 -6.63 9.72 13.52
N VAL A 3 -6.66 11.01 13.13
CA VAL A 3 -7.18 12.10 13.99
C VAL A 3 -8.65 11.88 14.40
N VAL A 4 -9.47 11.39 13.47
CA VAL A 4 -10.92 11.20 13.68
C VAL A 4 -11.22 10.14 14.74
N VAL A 5 -10.37 9.13 14.87
CA VAL A 5 -10.58 8.00 15.78
C VAL A 5 -9.89 8.19 17.12
N LEU A 6 -8.96 9.13 17.22
CA LEU A 6 -8.19 9.41 18.43
C LEU A 6 -9.09 9.66 19.64
N THR A 7 -10.22 10.35 19.44
CA THR A 7 -11.18 10.68 20.49
C THR A 7 -12.04 9.48 20.92
N TYR A 8 -12.20 8.48 20.06
CA TYR A 8 -13.10 7.35 20.30
C TYR A 8 -12.35 6.11 20.77
N SER A 9 -11.26 5.74 20.09
CA SER A 9 -10.47 4.57 20.43
C SER A 9 -8.98 4.78 20.11
N PRO A 10 -8.16 5.14 21.11
CA PRO A 10 -6.72 5.35 20.88
C PRO A 10 -6.04 4.08 20.37
N LYS A 11 -6.53 2.89 20.74
CA LYS A 11 -6.02 1.59 20.27
C LYS A 11 -6.08 1.45 18.74
N LEU A 12 -7.20 1.83 18.11
CA LEU A 12 -7.33 1.80 16.64
C LEU A 12 -6.41 2.83 15.96
N THR A 13 -6.11 3.95 16.61
CA THR A 13 -5.17 4.92 16.05
C THR A 13 -3.74 4.37 15.99
N ILE A 14 -3.32 3.65 17.04
CA ILE A 14 -2.01 2.98 17.07
C ILE A 14 -1.95 1.92 15.97
N LEU A 15 -2.99 1.11 15.81
CA LEU A 15 -3.07 0.10 14.76
C LEU A 15 -2.99 0.72 13.34
N ASN A 16 -3.68 1.82 13.10
CA ASN A 16 -3.62 2.51 11.81
C ASN A 16 -2.22 3.10 11.56
N LEU A 17 -1.60 3.67 12.59
CA LEU A 17 -0.24 4.22 12.50
C LEU A 17 0.79 3.12 12.16
N THR A 18 0.75 1.97 12.86
CA THR A 18 1.71 0.88 12.62
C THR A 18 1.57 0.30 11.21
N LEU A 19 0.34 0.07 10.75
CA LEU A 19 0.09 -0.38 9.37
C LEU A 19 0.55 0.67 8.34
N TYR A 20 0.29 1.95 8.59
CA TYR A 20 0.71 3.03 7.70
C TYR A 20 2.25 3.11 7.58
N LEU A 21 2.97 3.02 8.70
CA LEU A 21 4.44 2.99 8.72
C LEU A 21 4.99 1.77 7.97
N MET A 22 4.40 0.59 8.16
CA MET A 22 4.82 -0.62 7.45
C MET A 22 4.61 -0.53 5.94
N MET A 23 3.44 -0.07 5.49
CA MET A 23 3.13 0.07 4.05
C MET A 23 4.03 1.12 3.38
N THR A 24 4.24 2.27 4.03
CA THR A 24 5.09 3.33 3.49
C THR A 24 6.56 2.90 3.44
N ALA A 25 7.06 2.23 4.47
CA ALA A 25 8.41 1.67 4.46
C ALA A 25 8.61 0.66 3.31
N ALA A 26 7.66 -0.25 3.09
CA ALA A 26 7.70 -1.21 1.99
C ALA A 26 7.74 -0.50 0.61
N MET A 27 6.92 0.53 0.42
CA MET A 27 6.93 1.32 -0.82
C MET A 27 8.24 2.08 -1.04
N PHE A 28 8.77 2.72 -0.01
CA PHE A 28 10.03 3.45 -0.13
C PHE A 28 11.19 2.50 -0.42
N LEU A 29 11.25 1.33 0.22
CA LEU A 29 12.25 0.30 -0.09
C LEU A 29 12.17 -0.14 -1.56
N MET A 30 10.97 -0.34 -2.10
CA MET A 30 10.79 -0.67 -3.51
C MET A 30 11.21 0.47 -4.46
N LEU A 31 10.86 1.72 -4.15
CA LEU A 31 11.28 2.87 -4.96
C LEU A 31 12.80 3.08 -4.94
N LEU A 32 13.44 2.85 -3.79
CA LEU A 32 14.89 2.91 -3.64
C LEU A 32 15.58 1.82 -4.49
N ASN A 33 15.10 0.58 -4.43
CA ASN A 33 15.63 -0.51 -5.26
C ASN A 33 15.46 -0.25 -6.77
N LEU A 34 14.42 0.49 -7.17
CA LEU A 34 14.20 0.86 -8.57
C LEU A 34 14.87 2.18 -8.97
N SER A 35 15.41 2.95 -8.03
CA SER A 35 15.92 4.32 -8.22
C SER A 35 14.91 5.25 -8.92
N SER A 36 13.61 5.05 -8.68
CA SER A 36 12.53 5.74 -9.40
C SER A 36 11.90 6.87 -8.58
N THR A 37 11.96 8.09 -9.12
CA THR A 37 11.32 9.28 -8.51
C THR A 37 10.12 9.80 -9.30
N ASN A 38 10.00 9.41 -10.57
CA ASN A 38 8.97 9.88 -11.49
C ASN A 38 8.14 8.69 -12.02
N ILE A 39 6.88 8.94 -12.37
CA ILE A 39 5.95 7.93 -12.91
C ILE A 39 6.55 7.22 -14.13
N ASN A 40 7.14 7.95 -15.08
CA ASN A 40 7.71 7.36 -16.29
C ASN A 40 8.91 6.44 -15.98
N LYS A 41 9.74 6.80 -14.99
CA LYS A 41 10.88 5.96 -14.56
C LYS A 41 10.39 4.69 -13.87
N MET A 42 9.34 4.80 -13.07
CA MET A 42 8.68 3.66 -12.42
C MET A 42 7.96 2.78 -13.44
N ALA A 43 7.42 3.34 -14.52
CA ALA A 43 6.76 2.59 -15.58
C ALA A 43 7.77 1.78 -16.42
N ALA A 44 8.93 2.36 -16.73
CA ALA A 44 10.01 1.66 -17.45
C ALA A 44 10.72 0.57 -16.62
N SER A 45 10.52 0.53 -15.30
CA SER A 45 11.25 -0.36 -14.40
C SER A 45 10.83 -1.83 -14.49
N TRP A 46 9.69 -2.13 -15.12
CA TRP A 46 9.29 -3.51 -15.45
C TRP A 46 10.37 -4.26 -16.23
N THR A 47 11.15 -3.55 -17.06
CA THR A 47 12.28 -4.13 -17.80
C THR A 47 13.53 -4.36 -16.96
N LYS A 48 13.69 -3.70 -15.81
CA LYS A 48 14.85 -3.91 -14.92
C LYS A 48 14.60 -5.03 -13.92
N ASN A 49 13.40 -5.06 -13.34
CA ASN A 49 13.01 -6.08 -12.37
C ASN A 49 11.54 -6.43 -12.53
N SER A 50 11.26 -7.47 -13.33
CA SER A 50 9.90 -7.90 -13.68
C SER A 50 9.11 -8.41 -12.48
N LEU A 51 9.80 -8.94 -11.46
CA LEU A 51 9.21 -9.53 -10.27
C LEU A 51 8.71 -8.48 -9.28
N LEU A 52 9.34 -7.30 -9.28
CA LEU A 52 9.01 -6.20 -8.36
C LEU A 52 7.78 -5.40 -8.83
N ALA A 53 7.51 -5.36 -10.13
CA ALA A 53 6.33 -4.68 -10.70
C ALA A 53 4.97 -5.19 -10.15
N PRO A 54 4.67 -6.51 -10.14
CA PRO A 54 3.42 -7.01 -9.56
C PRO A 54 3.37 -6.82 -8.04
N MET A 55 4.50 -6.91 -7.32
CA MET A 55 4.53 -6.66 -5.87
C MET A 55 4.22 -5.20 -5.53
N MET A 56 4.76 -4.27 -6.32
CA MET A 56 4.46 -2.84 -6.18
C MET A 56 2.99 -2.54 -6.44
N MET A 57 2.36 -3.23 -7.40
CA MET A 57 0.91 -3.15 -7.60
C MET A 57 0.15 -3.55 -6.34
N VAL A 58 0.46 -4.70 -5.73
CA VAL A 58 -0.25 -5.18 -4.53
C VAL A 58 -0.13 -4.19 -3.37
N ILE A 59 1.02 -3.53 -3.19
CA ILE A 59 1.20 -2.54 -2.12
C ILE A 59 0.51 -1.20 -2.42
N LEU A 60 0.48 -0.77 -3.69
CA LEU A 60 -0.34 0.39 -4.08
C LEU A 60 -1.82 0.13 -3.78
N MET A 61 -2.29 -1.09 -4.02
CA MET A 61 -3.65 -1.53 -3.67
C MET A 61 -3.88 -1.58 -2.15
N SER A 62 -2.86 -1.99 -1.37
CA SER A 62 -2.97 -2.00 0.09
C SER A 62 -3.08 -0.60 0.68
N MET A 63 -2.31 0.38 0.18
CA MET A 63 -2.47 1.79 0.56
C MET A 63 -3.85 2.36 0.15
N GLY A 64 -4.39 1.90 -0.97
CA GLY A 64 -5.77 2.17 -1.40
C GLY A 64 -6.82 1.59 -0.45
N GLY A 65 -6.51 0.48 0.22
CA GLY A 65 -7.39 -0.20 1.17
C GLY A 65 -8.46 -1.04 0.48
N LEU A 66 -8.05 -1.94 -0.41
CA LEU A 66 -8.97 -2.88 -1.07
C LEU A 66 -9.21 -4.15 -0.22
N PRO A 67 -10.39 -4.79 -0.33
CA PRO A 67 -10.86 -5.82 0.61
C PRO A 67 -10.12 -7.19 0.69
N PRO A 68 -9.02 -7.47 -0.01
CA PRO A 68 -8.12 -8.59 0.35
C PRO A 68 -6.81 -8.15 1.04
N THR A 69 -6.57 -6.85 1.18
CA THR A 69 -5.28 -6.30 1.63
C THR A 69 -5.32 -5.74 3.04
N SER A 70 -4.18 -5.77 3.75
CA SER A 70 -4.08 -5.31 5.13
C SER A 70 -4.53 -3.85 5.35
N GLY A 71 -4.34 -2.95 4.37
CA GLY A 71 -4.70 -1.54 4.52
C GLY A 71 -6.21 -1.27 4.51
N PHE A 72 -7.05 -2.28 4.20
CA PHE A 72 -8.49 -2.20 4.38
C PHE A 72 -8.91 -2.32 5.85
N MET A 73 -8.22 -3.17 6.62
CA MET A 73 -8.49 -3.42 8.04
C MET A 73 -8.68 -2.15 8.89
N PRO A 74 -7.74 -1.18 8.93
CA PRO A 74 -7.89 -0.01 9.78
C PRO A 74 -9.04 0.89 9.33
N LYS A 75 -9.24 1.06 8.01
CA LYS A 75 -10.33 1.89 7.49
C LYS A 75 -11.69 1.28 7.85
N TRP A 76 -11.81 -0.05 7.72
CA TRP A 76 -13.03 -0.77 8.05
C TRP A 76 -13.39 -0.66 9.54
N LEU A 77 -12.44 -0.96 10.43
CA LEU A 77 -12.66 -0.86 11.88
C LEU A 77 -12.97 0.58 12.33
N ILE A 78 -12.35 1.58 11.71
CA ILE A 78 -12.66 2.99 11.98
C ILE A 78 -14.10 3.33 11.60
N LEU A 79 -14.56 2.87 10.42
CA LEU A 79 -15.95 3.09 10.00
C LEU A 79 -16.93 2.41 10.95
N GLU A 80 -16.61 1.20 11.42
CA GLU A 80 -17.43 0.48 12.39
C GLU A 80 -17.58 1.28 13.70
N GLU A 81 -16.48 1.79 14.26
CA GLU A 81 -16.53 2.62 15.47
C GLU A 81 -17.30 3.92 15.26
N LEU A 82 -17.16 4.58 14.10
CA LEU A 82 -17.93 5.80 13.82
C LEU A 82 -19.43 5.54 13.71
N VAL A 83 -19.83 4.39 13.17
CA VAL A 83 -21.25 3.99 13.10
C VAL A 83 -21.79 3.68 14.49
N LYS A 84 -21.01 3.02 15.37
CA LYS A 84 -21.40 2.79 16.78
C LYS A 84 -21.65 4.10 17.54
N GLN A 85 -20.93 5.16 17.20
CA GLN A 85 -21.09 6.49 17.80
C GLN A 85 -22.15 7.37 17.09
N ASN A 86 -23.00 6.79 16.24
CA ASN A 86 -24.04 7.47 15.44
C ASN A 86 -23.51 8.55 14.48
N MET A 87 -22.22 8.56 14.15
CA MET A 87 -21.60 9.54 13.24
C MET A 87 -21.64 9.08 11.76
N MET A 88 -22.80 8.63 11.31
CA MET A 88 -22.95 8.00 9.98
C MET A 88 -22.60 8.95 8.82
N LEU A 89 -22.96 10.23 8.91
CA LEU A 89 -22.66 11.23 7.88
C LEU A 89 -21.16 11.47 7.71
N ILE A 90 -20.41 11.48 8.81
CA ILE A 90 -18.94 11.60 8.76
C ILE A 90 -18.32 10.34 8.16
N ALA A 91 -18.83 9.17 8.54
CA ALA A 91 -18.36 7.88 8.02
C ALA A 91 -18.52 7.77 6.49
N THR A 92 -19.68 8.17 5.93
CA THR A 92 -19.93 8.12 4.49
C THR A 92 -19.09 9.12 3.70
N MET A 93 -18.91 10.34 4.21
CA MET A 93 -18.01 11.33 3.62
C MET A 93 -16.56 10.83 3.59
N MET A 94 -16.10 10.23 4.69
CA MET A 94 -14.74 9.66 4.77
C MET A 94 -14.54 8.49 3.81
N ALA A 95 -15.54 7.60 3.69
CA ALA A 95 -15.49 6.46 2.78
C ALA A 95 -15.42 6.91 1.31
N THR A 96 -16.22 7.90 0.91
CA THR A 96 -16.22 8.43 -0.47
C THR A 96 -14.91 9.16 -0.80
N LEU A 97 -14.38 9.95 0.13
CA LEU A 97 -13.07 10.60 -0.05
C LEU A 97 -11.91 9.59 -0.16
N ALA A 98 -12.00 8.43 0.49
CA ALA A 98 -10.99 7.39 0.35
C ALA A 98 -10.96 6.79 -1.06
N LEU A 99 -12.09 6.68 -1.76
CA LEU A 99 -12.14 6.22 -3.15
C LEU A 99 -11.36 7.16 -4.09
N LEU A 100 -11.35 8.46 -3.80
CA LEU A 100 -10.60 9.44 -4.58
C LEU A 100 -9.08 9.22 -4.46
N SER A 101 -8.60 8.90 -3.25
CA SER A 101 -7.19 8.52 -3.04
C SER A 101 -6.84 7.20 -3.73
N LEU A 102 -7.77 6.25 -3.75
CA LEU A 102 -7.61 4.96 -4.41
C LEU A 102 -7.46 5.11 -5.93
N PHE A 103 -8.17 6.05 -6.56
CA PHE A 103 -8.03 6.31 -8.00
C PHE A 103 -6.60 6.70 -8.40
N PHE A 104 -5.91 7.49 -7.58
CA PHE A 104 -4.51 7.84 -7.84
C PHE A 104 -3.60 6.61 -7.79
N TYR A 105 -3.75 5.76 -6.77
CA TYR A 105 -2.97 4.53 -6.64
C TYR A 105 -3.25 3.54 -7.78
N LEU A 106 -4.51 3.43 -8.22
CA LEU A 106 -4.87 2.63 -9.40
C LEU A 106 -4.17 3.11 -10.67
N ARG A 107 -4.14 4.43 -10.90
CA ARG A 107 -3.44 5.00 -12.07
C ARG A 107 -1.96 4.64 -12.05
N LEU A 108 -1.31 4.73 -10.89
CA LEU A 108 0.10 4.36 -10.75
C LEU A 108 0.31 2.87 -11.04
N ALA A 109 -0.46 1.99 -10.38
CA ALA A 109 -0.41 0.55 -10.62
C ALA A 109 -0.61 0.20 -12.10
N TYR A 110 -1.58 0.86 -12.75
CA TYR A 110 -1.85 0.68 -14.18
C TYR A 110 -0.61 0.96 -15.03
N THR A 111 0.02 2.12 -14.82
CA THR A 111 1.22 2.51 -15.59
C THR A 111 2.43 1.61 -15.36
N THR A 112 2.54 0.96 -14.20
CA THR A 112 3.74 0.22 -13.81
C THR A 112 3.68 -1.28 -14.09
N SER A 113 2.53 -1.92 -13.90
CA SER A 113 2.41 -3.38 -13.97
C SER A 113 1.46 -3.85 -15.06
N LEU A 114 0.35 -3.15 -15.28
CA LEU A 114 -0.68 -3.57 -16.23
C LEU A 114 -0.37 -3.19 -17.67
N THR A 115 0.39 -2.10 -17.87
CA THR A 115 0.85 -1.67 -19.19
C THR A 115 2.36 -1.76 -19.32
N THR A 116 2.84 -2.01 -20.54
CA THR A 116 4.26 -2.10 -20.88
C THR A 116 4.70 -0.86 -21.68
N PRO A 117 5.15 0.22 -21.02
CA PRO A 117 5.60 1.42 -21.72
C PRO A 117 6.92 1.17 -22.48
N PRO A 118 7.26 2.00 -23.47
CA PRO A 118 8.50 1.86 -24.22
C PRO A 118 9.72 2.01 -23.30
N ALA A 119 10.62 1.03 -23.35
CA ALA A 119 11.86 1.04 -22.58
C ALA A 119 13.02 1.64 -23.40
N THR A 120 13.98 2.25 -22.72
CA THR A 120 15.20 2.80 -23.34
C THR A 120 16.14 1.68 -23.79
N GLN A 121 16.86 1.87 -24.89
CA GLN A 121 17.78 0.86 -25.46
C GLN A 121 18.86 0.36 -24.47
N ASN A 122 19.26 1.20 -23.52
CA ASN A 122 20.23 0.86 -22.46
C ASN A 122 19.71 -0.15 -21.43
N SER A 123 18.39 -0.45 -21.39
CA SER A 123 17.84 -1.41 -20.43
C SER A 123 18.37 -2.83 -20.64
N LYS A 124 18.71 -3.21 -21.87
CA LYS A 124 19.26 -4.54 -22.20
C LYS A 124 20.59 -4.83 -21.52
N PHE A 125 21.40 -3.80 -21.26
CA PHE A 125 22.67 -3.95 -20.55
C PHE A 125 22.46 -4.23 -19.05
N LEU A 126 21.41 -3.66 -18.45
CA LEU A 126 21.08 -3.87 -17.04
C LEU A 126 20.65 -5.31 -16.73
N TRP A 127 20.21 -6.09 -17.74
CA TRP A 127 19.85 -7.49 -17.56
C TRP A 127 21.03 -8.38 -17.18
N GLN A 128 22.25 -7.93 -17.46
CA GLN A 128 23.48 -8.68 -17.17
C GLN A 128 23.97 -8.46 -15.73
N PHE A 129 23.50 -7.41 -15.06
CA PHE A 129 23.88 -7.09 -13.69
C PHE A 129 22.80 -7.56 -12.72
N ASN A 130 23.17 -8.49 -11.82
CA ASN A 130 22.34 -8.84 -10.69
C ASN A 130 22.51 -7.80 -9.59
N GLU A 131 21.49 -6.96 -9.40
CA GLU A 131 21.39 -6.06 -8.26
C GLU A 131 21.27 -6.88 -6.96
N LEU A 132 22.07 -6.54 -5.94
CA LEU A 132 21.95 -7.11 -4.60
C LEU A 132 20.66 -6.59 -3.96
N ASN A 133 19.64 -7.43 -3.93
CA ASN A 133 18.35 -7.06 -3.40
C ASN A 133 18.39 -7.05 -1.86
N ASN A 134 17.86 -5.99 -1.25
CA ASN A 134 17.80 -5.88 0.20
C ASN A 134 16.90 -7.00 0.78
N GLN A 135 17.47 -7.87 1.62
CA GLN A 135 16.76 -9.04 2.20
C GLN A 135 15.56 -8.65 3.06
N VAL A 136 15.53 -7.41 3.57
CA VAL A 136 14.42 -6.86 4.39
C VAL A 136 13.20 -6.52 3.53
N MET A 137 13.35 -6.29 2.23
CA MET A 137 12.24 -5.91 1.36
C MET A 137 11.11 -6.96 1.33
N PRO A 138 11.34 -8.25 1.01
CA PRO A 138 10.26 -9.24 0.92
C PRO A 138 9.48 -9.42 2.24
N THR A 139 10.15 -9.34 3.39
CA THR A 139 9.46 -9.46 4.69
C THR A 139 8.49 -8.31 4.91
N THR A 140 8.92 -7.07 4.64
CA THR A 140 8.04 -5.89 4.74
C THR A 140 6.86 -5.94 3.77
N ILE A 141 7.06 -6.48 2.56
CA ILE A 141 5.98 -6.65 1.56
C ILE A 141 4.91 -7.61 2.09
N ILE A 142 5.32 -8.78 2.61
CA ILE A 142 4.39 -9.80 3.11
C ILE A 142 3.57 -9.26 4.29
N PHE A 143 4.24 -8.65 5.28
CA PHE A 143 3.53 -8.03 6.41
C PHE A 143 2.57 -6.92 5.95
N SER A 144 2.96 -6.09 4.98
CA SER A 144 2.10 -5.01 4.49
C SER A 144 0.88 -5.48 3.69
N THR A 145 0.82 -6.73 3.23
CA THR A 145 -0.24 -7.19 2.32
C THR A 145 -1.15 -8.25 2.94
N MET A 146 -0.59 -9.23 3.65
CA MET A 146 -1.29 -10.46 4.07
C MET A 146 -1.75 -10.51 5.54
N LEU A 147 -1.84 -9.37 6.24
CA LEU A 147 -2.24 -9.36 7.66
C LEU A 147 -3.75 -9.53 7.92
N LEU A 148 -4.60 -9.43 6.89
CA LEU A 148 -6.06 -9.43 7.06
C LEU A 148 -6.65 -10.70 7.73
N PRO A 149 -6.17 -11.93 7.45
CA PRO A 149 -6.66 -13.14 8.14
C PRO A 149 -6.38 -13.16 9.65
N ILE A 150 -5.35 -12.44 10.09
CA ILE A 150 -4.90 -12.38 11.50
C ILE A 150 -5.67 -11.28 12.27
N LEU A 151 -6.62 -10.60 11.61
CA LEU A 151 -7.45 -9.56 12.21
C LEU A 151 -8.12 -9.95 13.54
N PRO A 152 -8.71 -11.15 13.71
CA PRO A 152 -9.36 -11.53 14.97
C PRO A 152 -8.38 -11.61 16.15
N SER A 153 -7.16 -12.11 15.94
CA SER A 153 -6.17 -12.18 17.03
C SER A 153 -5.60 -10.81 17.36
N ILE A 154 -5.46 -9.92 16.37
CA ILE A 154 -5.05 -8.53 16.59
C ILE A 154 -6.11 -7.80 17.42
N LEU A 155 -7.40 -8.00 17.13
CA LEU A 155 -8.49 -7.42 17.91
C LEU A 155 -8.51 -7.94 19.36
N ASN A 156 -8.26 -9.23 19.58
CA ASN A 156 -8.21 -9.79 20.95
C ASN A 156 -7.03 -9.28 21.80
N LEU A 157 -5.97 -8.73 21.19
CA LEU A 157 -4.86 -8.11 21.92
C LEU A 157 -5.21 -6.71 22.46
N PHE A 158 -6.34 -6.13 22.02
CA PHE A 158 -6.81 -4.81 22.38
C PHE A 158 -8.08 -4.90 23.24
#